data_AF-A0A923WSG5-F1
#
_entry.id   AF-A0A923WSG5-F1
#
_cell.length_a   1.000
_cell.length_b   1.000
_cell.length_c   1.000
_cell.angle_alpha   90.00
_cell.angle_beta   90.00
_cell.angle_gamma   90.00
#
_symmetry.space_group_name_H-M   'P 1'
#
loop_
_entity.id
_entity.type
_entity.pdbx_description
1 polymer ?
#
loop_
_entity_poly.entity_id
_entity_poly.type
_entity_poly.pdbx_seq_one_letter_code
_entity_poly.pdbx_strand_id
1 'polypeptide(L)' 'MSETPLPQFSELNLSAAVLKVIKEIGYETPSPIQAATIPLLLDNRDVLGQAQTGTGKTAVFALPILS' A
#
# COMPACT_ATOMS: atom_id res chain seq x y z
N MET A 1 -10.71 -18.42 12.68
CA MET A 1 -10.02 -17.91 11.49
C MET A 1 -8.88 -17.06 11.99
N SER A 2 -7.64 -17.43 11.73
CA SER A 2 -6.48 -16.68 12.22
C SER A 2 -6.31 -15.43 11.35
N GLU A 3 -6.46 -14.24 11.92
CA GLU A 3 -6.11 -13.00 11.23
C GLU A 3 -4.59 -12.97 11.05
N THR A 4 -4.13 -13.06 9.80
CA THR A 4 -2.73 -12.79 9.47
C THR A 4 -2.45 -11.32 9.75
N PRO A 5 -1.41 -10.97 10.53
CA PRO A 5 -1.03 -9.58 10.74
C PRO A 5 -0.80 -8.89 9.39
N LEU A 6 -1.36 -7.69 9.22
CA LEU A 6 -1.08 -6.88 8.04
C LEU A 6 0.40 -6.43 8.07
N PRO A 7 1.10 -6.44 6.93
CA PRO A 7 2.47 -5.94 6.84
C PRO A 7 2.51 -4.43 7.11
N GLN A 8 3.66 -3.92 7.57
CA GLN A 8 3.89 -2.47 7.62
C GLN A 8 4.18 -1.89 6.23
N PHE A 9 4.04 -0.58 6.07
CA PHE A 9 4.40 0.09 4.80
C PHE A 9 5.85 -0.16 4.38
N SER A 10 6.78 -0.29 5.35
CA SER A 10 8.19 -0.59 5.09
C SER A 10 8.43 -1.98 4.48
N GLU A 11 7.44 -2.86 4.54
CA GLU A 11 7.50 -4.22 3.98
C GLU A 11 6.88 -4.29 2.57
N LEU A 12 6.38 -3.17 2.04
CA LEU A 12 5.71 -3.11 0.73
C LEU A 12 6.64 -2.71 -0.43
N ASN A 13 7.96 -2.71 -0.23
CA ASN A 13 8.97 -2.34 -1.24
C ASN A 13 8.82 -0.91 -1.81
N LEU A 14 8.24 0.03 -1.05
CA LEU A 14 8.17 1.44 -1.43
C LEU A 14 9.54 2.12 -1.29
N SER A 15 9.77 3.18 -2.07
CA SER A 15 11.01 3.94 -1.98
C SER A 15 11.19 4.62 -0.62
N ALA A 16 12.44 4.83 -0.21
CA ALA A 16 12.75 5.48 1.07
C ALA A 16 12.14 6.89 1.19
N ALA A 17 12.04 7.61 0.07
CA ALA A 17 11.41 8.93 0.02
C ALA A 17 9.90 8.84 0.32
N VAL A 18 9.20 7.88 -0.29
CA VAL A 18 7.78 7.64 -0.04
C VAL A 18 7.53 7.20 1.40
N LEU A 19 8.33 6.27 1.93
CA LEU A 19 8.23 5.81 3.33
C LEU A 19 8.42 6.93 4.34
N LYS A 20 9.35 7.85 4.07
CA LYS A 20 9.56 9.04 4.91
C LYS A 20 8.29 9.90 4.96
N VAL A 21 7.69 10.19 3.81
CA VAL A 21 6.47 11.01 3.74
C VAL A 21 5.29 10.31 4.40
N ILE A 22 5.11 9.00 4.18
CA ILE A 22 4.07 8.18 4.85
C ILE A 22 4.17 8.29 6.38
N LYS A 23 5.40 8.26 6.91
CA LYS A 23 5.64 8.43 8.35
C LYS A 23 5.33 9.87 8.82
N GLU A 24 5.72 10.88 8.04
CA GLU A 24 5.49 12.30 8.37
C GLU A 24 4.00 12.67 8.38
N ILE A 25 3.19 12.09 7.47
CA ILE A 25 1.74 12.28 7.44
C ILE A 25 0.99 11.44 8.49
N GLY A 26 1.70 10.57 9.22
CA GLY A 26 1.15 9.76 10.31
C GLY A 26 0.38 8.52 9.84
N TYR A 27 0.70 7.97 8.68
CA TYR A 27 0.13 6.70 8.24
C TYR A 27 0.90 5.53 8.88
N GLU A 28 0.21 4.74 9.68
CA GLU A 28 0.82 3.68 10.49
C GLU A 28 0.77 2.32 9.79
N THR A 29 -0.42 1.89 9.37
CA THR A 29 -0.66 0.57 8.78
C THR A 29 -1.38 0.69 7.44
N PRO A 30 -0.93 -0.04 6.40
CA PRO A 30 -1.66 -0.10 5.14
C PRO A 30 -3.02 -0.75 5.33
N SER A 31 -4.01 -0.32 4.55
CA SER A 31 -5.29 -1.02 4.48
C SER A 31 -5.10 -2.41 3.81
N PRO A 32 -6.03 -3.36 4.01
CA PRO A 32 -5.92 -4.69 3.39
C PRO A 32 -5.78 -4.63 1.86
N ILE A 33 -6.49 -3.70 1.20
CA ILE A 33 -6.36 -3.52 -0.25
C ILE A 33 -4.98 -2.98 -0.62
N GLN A 34 -4.41 -2.04 0.15
CA GLN A 34 -3.06 -1.52 -0.08
C GLN A 34 -1.98 -2.59 0.08
N ALA A 35 -2.02 -3.32 1.19
CA ALA A 35 -1.08 -4.41 1.45
C ALA A 35 -1.12 -5.49 0.35
N ALA A 36 -2.31 -5.81 -0.17
CA ALA A 36 -2.48 -6.83 -1.20
C ALA A 36 -2.08 -6.38 -2.61
N THR A 37 -2.07 -5.07 -2.90
CA THR A 37 -1.99 -4.58 -4.29
C THR A 37 -0.75 -3.73 -4.59
N ILE A 38 -0.20 -3.01 -3.62
CA ILE A 38 1.00 -2.18 -3.82
C ILE A 38 2.19 -3.02 -4.34
N PRO A 39 2.54 -4.18 -3.74
CA PRO A 39 3.65 -4.99 -4.25
C PRO A 39 3.42 -5.48 -5.68
N LEU A 40 2.18 -5.84 -6.02
CA LEU A 40 1.82 -6.32 -7.36
C LEU A 40 2.00 -5.22 -8.42
N LEU A 41 1.65 -3.97 -8.07
CA LEU A 41 1.81 -2.83 -8.97
C LEU A 41 3.28 -2.43 -9.14
N LEU A 42 4.09 -2.51 -8.08
CA LEU A 42 5.54 -2.33 -8.17
C LEU A 42 6.21 -3.39 -9.06
N ASP A 43 5.65 -4.61 -9.07
CA ASP A 43 6.05 -5.69 -9.97
C ASP A 43 5.53 -5.52 -11.41
N ASN A 44 4.97 -4.36 -11.77
CA ASN A 44 4.39 -4.04 -13.09
C ASN A 44 3.31 -5.04 -13.55
N ARG A 45 2.52 -5.57 -12.60
CA ARG A 45 1.40 -6.46 -12.91
C ARG A 45 0.11 -5.67 -13.04
N ASP A 46 -0.75 -6.11 -13.96
CA ASP A 46 -2.12 -5.64 -14.02
C ASP A 46 -2.92 -6.16 -12.80
N VAL A 47 -3.66 -5.26 -12.16
CA VAL A 47 -4.42 -5.54 -10.93
C VAL A 47 -5.85 -5.04 -11.05
N LEU A 48 -6.82 -5.92 -10.75
CA LEU A 48 -8.20 -5.53 -10.50
C LEU A 48 -8.48 -5.62 -9.00
N GLY A 49 -8.62 -4.46 -8.35
CA GLY A 49 -8.90 -4.36 -6.92
C GLY A 49 -10.32 -3.87 -6.64
N GLN A 50 -11.07 -4.61 -5.82
CA GLN A 50 -12.39 -4.20 -5.33
C GLN A 50 -12.34 -3.93 -3.83
N ALA A 51 -12.70 -2.72 -3.42
CA ALA A 51 -12.84 -2.35 -2.01
C ALA A 51 -13.85 -1.21 -1.85
N GLN A 52 -14.43 -1.04 -0.67
CA GLN A 52 -15.35 0.07 -0.36
C GLN A 52 -14.66 1.44 -0.49
N THR A 53 -15.42 2.52 -0.69
CA THR A 53 -14.89 3.89 -0.67
C THR A 53 -14.27 4.21 0.69
N GLY A 54 -13.22 5.04 0.72
CA GLY A 54 -12.49 5.38 1.95
C GLY A 54 -11.41 4.39 2.39
N THR A 55 -11.17 3.30 1.65
CA THR A 55 -10.12 2.30 1.95
C THR A 55 -8.73 2.63 1.40
N GLY A 56 -8.54 3.86 0.89
CA GLY A 56 -7.25 4.30 0.37
C GLY A 56 -6.86 3.70 -0.99
N LYS A 57 -7.84 3.30 -1.82
CA LYS A 57 -7.61 2.82 -3.20
C LYS A 57 -6.82 3.79 -4.08
N THR A 58 -6.91 5.11 -3.84
CA THR A 58 -6.10 6.08 -4.59
C THR A 58 -4.60 5.94 -4.29
N ALA A 59 -4.25 5.68 -3.02
CA ALA A 59 -2.87 5.50 -2.60
C ALA A 59 -2.26 4.20 -3.18
N VAL A 60 -3.09 3.18 -3.45
CA VAL A 60 -2.67 1.96 -4.15
C VAL A 60 -1.97 2.27 -5.47
N PHE A 61 -2.48 3.25 -6.23
CA PHE A 61 -1.89 3.62 -7.53
C PHE A 61 -0.84 4.72 -7.38
N ALA A 62 -1.07 5.71 -6.51
CA ALA A 62 -0.15 6.83 -6.36
C ALA A 62 1.20 6.44 -5.74
N LEU A 63 1.23 5.58 -4.72
CA LEU A 63 2.47 5.23 -4.01
C LEU A 63 3.47 4.45 -4.90
N PRO A 64 3.04 3.46 -5.73
CA PRO A 64 3.93 2.83 -6.70
C PRO A 64 4.47 3.80 -7.76
N ILE A 65 3.65 4.73 -8.26
CA ILE A 65 4.08 5.72 -9.28
C ILE A 65 5.16 6.66 -8.74
N LEU A 66 5.11 6.98 -7.45
CA LEU A 66 6.06 7.86 -6.77
C LEU A 66 7.31 7.13 -6.26
N SER A 67 7.37 5.80 -6.39
CA SER A 67 8.46 4.97 -5.88
C SER A 67 9.58 4.77 -6.91
#